data_AF-A0A934FTT2-F1
#
_entry.id   AF-A0A934FTT2-F1
#
_cell.length_a   1.000
_cell.length_b   1.000
_cell.length_c   1.000
_cell.angle_alpha   90.00
_cell.angle_beta   90.00
_cell.angle_gamma   90.00
#
_symmetry.space_group_name_H-M   'P 1'
#
loop_
_entity.id
_entity.type
_entity.pdbx_description
1 polymer ?
#
loop_
_entity_poly.entity_id
_entity_poly.type
_entity_poly.pdbx_seq_one_letter_code
_entity_poly.pdbx_strand_id
1 'polypeptide(L)'
;MRRGAFLEKPAGPDGLDLAWERTRTSNTLVDGVWFFEYGYRFDARFGRSGGEDTDLFRRIAAAGGRFRAAPDSAVREIAHGAQCRLRWILRRAWRGGGNYERLVAGERGRMAPLARFFKRIGVGLPMACAALPAAIRGRPEHLFGALQGLALAAGGLIGWMFPKFLENARGYRSAGTLDERGTAGGTHASPTDGGAR
;
A
#
# COMPACT_ATOMS: atom_id res chain seq x y z
N MET A 1 -25.06 -1.58 -0.77
CA MET A 1 -24.50 -0.89 -1.96
C MET A 1 -23.20 -0.20 -1.55
N ARG A 2 -22.10 -0.29 -2.31
CA ARG A 2 -20.84 0.42 -2.00
C ARG A 2 -20.75 1.74 -2.77
N ARG A 3 -21.19 2.84 -2.16
CA ARG A 3 -20.82 4.20 -2.58
C ARG A 3 -19.52 4.56 -1.85
N GLY A 4 -18.37 4.27 -2.45
CA GLY A 4 -17.06 4.47 -1.81
C GLY A 4 -16.49 3.19 -1.18
N ALA A 5 -15.54 3.34 -0.24
CA ALA A 5 -14.88 2.23 0.46
C ALA A 5 -14.06 1.26 -0.41
N PHE A 6 -13.57 1.72 -1.57
CA PHE A 6 -12.76 0.92 -2.52
C PHE A 6 -11.42 0.42 -1.93
N LEU A 7 -10.92 1.09 -0.90
CA LEU A 7 -9.70 0.73 -0.18
C LEU A 7 -10.00 0.08 1.18
N GLU A 8 -11.26 0.07 1.59
CA GLU A 8 -11.65 -0.50 2.87
C GLU A 8 -11.54 -2.01 2.78
N LYS A 9 -10.65 -2.53 3.62
CA LYS A 9 -10.57 -3.93 3.95
C LYS A 9 -11.31 -4.10 5.29
N PRO A 10 -11.99 -5.22 5.57
CA PRO A 10 -12.44 -5.57 6.92
C PRO A 10 -11.32 -6.26 7.72
N ALA A 11 -11.26 -6.06 9.04
CA ALA A 11 -10.28 -6.75 9.90
C ALA A 11 -10.66 -8.23 10.10
N GLY A 12 -11.97 -8.51 10.16
CA GLY A 12 -12.51 -9.80 10.57
C GLY A 12 -12.88 -9.79 12.06
N PRO A 13 -13.36 -10.92 12.60
CA PRO A 13 -13.63 -11.09 14.02
C PRO A 13 -12.36 -10.91 14.86
N ASP A 14 -12.54 -10.53 16.12
CA ASP A 14 -11.44 -10.46 17.08
C ASP A 14 -10.73 -11.80 17.23
N GLY A 15 -9.41 -11.77 17.32
CA GLY A 15 -8.56 -12.95 17.45
C GLY A 15 -8.46 -13.84 16.21
N LEU A 16 -9.05 -13.47 15.07
CA LEU A 16 -8.91 -14.24 13.82
C LEU A 16 -7.43 -14.31 13.40
N ASP A 17 -6.92 -15.53 13.14
CA ASP A 17 -5.59 -15.71 12.57
C ASP A 17 -5.54 -15.15 11.14
N LEU A 18 -4.58 -14.26 10.91
CA LEU A 18 -4.38 -13.57 9.63
C LEU A 18 -3.11 -14.07 8.94
N ALA A 19 -3.24 -14.40 7.66
CA ALA A 19 -2.08 -14.48 6.77
C ALA A 19 -1.43 -13.10 6.61
N TRP A 20 -0.11 -13.05 6.39
CA TRP A 20 0.63 -11.79 6.28
C TRP A 20 0.08 -10.89 5.17
N GLU A 21 -0.46 -11.43 4.08
CA GLU A 21 -1.08 -10.64 3.00
C GLU A 21 -2.32 -9.85 3.44
N ARG A 22 -2.93 -10.24 4.56
CA ARG A 22 -4.14 -9.63 5.14
C ARG A 22 -3.84 -8.69 6.30
N THR A 23 -2.58 -8.61 6.74
CA THR A 23 -2.17 -7.72 7.83
C THR A 23 -2.26 -6.25 7.45
N ARG A 24 -2.32 -5.37 8.46
CA ARG A 24 -2.39 -3.92 8.28
C ARG A 24 -1.36 -3.20 9.11
N THR A 25 -0.31 -2.79 8.44
CA THR A 25 0.86 -2.20 9.09
C THR A 25 0.63 -0.75 9.52
N SER A 26 -0.49 -0.14 9.12
CA SER A 26 -0.89 1.22 9.50
C SER A 26 -1.28 1.36 10.98
N ASN A 27 -1.74 0.28 11.61
CA ASN A 27 -1.93 0.22 13.06
C ASN A 27 -1.79 -1.23 13.52
N THR A 28 -0.65 -1.55 14.16
CA THR A 28 -0.37 -2.89 14.68
C THR A 28 0.50 -2.77 15.92
N LEU A 29 0.24 -3.62 16.91
CA LEU A 29 1.16 -3.88 18.01
C LEU A 29 1.98 -5.13 17.68
N VAL A 30 3.30 -5.04 17.81
CA VAL A 30 4.22 -6.14 17.53
C VAL A 30 5.02 -6.43 18.79
N ASP A 31 5.19 -7.71 19.09
CA ASP A 31 6.05 -8.14 20.20
C ASP A 31 7.50 -7.69 19.95
N GLY A 32 8.09 -7.04 20.95
CA GLY A 32 9.46 -6.52 20.88
C GLY A 32 10.52 -7.60 20.61
N VAL A 33 10.25 -8.85 20.97
CA VAL A 33 11.15 -10.01 20.74
C VAL A 33 11.62 -10.10 19.28
N TRP A 34 10.73 -9.79 18.33
CA TRP A 34 11.05 -9.81 16.89
C TRP A 34 12.17 -8.84 16.52
N PHE A 35 12.28 -7.72 17.24
CA PHE A 35 13.27 -6.70 16.99
C PHE A 35 14.51 -6.85 17.87
N PHE A 36 14.33 -7.08 19.16
CA PHE A 36 15.43 -7.06 20.12
C PHE A 36 16.18 -8.38 20.20
N GLU A 37 15.48 -9.51 20.09
CA GLU A 37 16.10 -10.84 20.20
C GLU A 37 16.31 -11.47 18.83
N TYR A 38 15.30 -11.46 17.96
CA TYR A 38 15.40 -12.07 16.63
C TYR A 38 15.97 -11.15 15.53
N GLY A 39 16.20 -9.87 15.84
CA GLY A 39 16.93 -8.96 14.96
C GLY A 39 16.23 -8.54 13.67
N TYR A 40 14.92 -8.73 13.52
CA TYR A 40 14.20 -8.30 12.31
C TYR A 40 14.21 -6.78 12.18
N ARG A 41 14.57 -6.27 11.01
CA ARG A 41 14.57 -4.83 10.69
C ARG A 41 13.88 -4.56 9.36
N PHE A 42 13.39 -3.34 9.18
CA PHE A 42 12.90 -2.87 7.88
C PHE A 42 14.03 -2.89 6.86
N ASP A 43 13.70 -3.31 5.64
CA ASP A 43 14.64 -3.36 4.55
C ASP A 43 14.62 -2.04 3.77
N ALA A 44 15.75 -1.33 3.78
CA ALA A 44 15.93 -0.04 3.13
C ALA A 44 15.64 -0.05 1.62
N ARG A 45 15.70 -1.21 0.97
CA ARG A 45 15.35 -1.38 -0.46
C ARG A 45 13.88 -1.04 -0.77
N PHE A 46 13.00 -1.03 0.25
CA PHE A 46 11.60 -0.67 0.10
C PHE A 46 11.27 0.78 0.49
N GLY A 47 12.18 1.49 1.18
CA GLY A 47 11.90 2.83 1.73
C GLY A 47 11.54 3.92 0.70
N ARG A 48 11.83 3.69 -0.59
CA ARG A 48 11.48 4.63 -1.69
C ARG A 48 10.22 4.27 -2.45
N SER A 49 9.89 2.98 -2.55
CA SER A 49 8.78 2.44 -3.35
C SER A 49 7.54 2.11 -2.50
N GLY A 50 7.72 2.02 -1.18
CA GLY A 50 6.76 1.46 -0.23
C GLY A 50 6.79 -0.08 -0.21
N GLY A 51 6.20 -0.65 0.84
CA GLY A 51 6.12 -2.10 1.06
C GLY A 51 7.07 -2.64 2.15
N GLU A 52 7.83 -1.78 2.81
CA GLU A 52 8.78 -2.17 3.87
C GLU A 52 8.11 -2.94 5.01
N ASP A 53 6.96 -2.46 5.50
CA ASP A 53 6.23 -3.13 6.57
C ASP A 53 5.69 -4.49 6.10
N THR A 54 5.26 -4.56 4.84
CA THR A 54 4.72 -5.79 4.26
C THR A 54 5.82 -6.84 4.13
N ASP A 55 7.03 -6.44 3.73
CA ASP A 55 8.20 -7.32 3.71
C ASP A 55 8.57 -7.80 5.12
N LEU A 56 8.62 -6.88 6.09
CA LEU A 56 8.92 -7.21 7.48
C LEU A 56 7.95 -8.26 8.02
N PHE A 57 6.65 -8.04 7.84
CA PHE A 57 5.61 -8.95 8.34
C PHE A 57 5.60 -10.28 7.59
N ARG A 58 5.88 -10.26 6.28
CA ARG A 58 6.08 -11.49 5.49
C ARG A 58 7.25 -12.32 6.06
N ARG A 59 8.39 -11.69 6.35
CA ARG A 59 9.56 -12.38 6.92
C ARG A 59 9.30 -12.91 8.34
N ILE A 60 8.62 -12.12 9.17
CA ILE A 60 8.17 -12.57 10.51
C ILE A 60 7.22 -13.77 10.38
N ALA A 61 6.26 -13.73 9.45
CA ALA A 61 5.35 -14.86 9.19
C ALA A 61 6.10 -16.12 8.77
N ALA A 62 7.07 -15.98 7.86
CA ALA A 62 7.89 -17.09 7.37
C ALA A 62 8.72 -17.73 8.48
N ALA A 63 9.04 -16.98 9.54
CA ALA A 63 9.74 -17.46 10.73
C ALA A 63 8.80 -17.97 11.84
N GLY A 64 7.51 -18.13 11.56
CA GLY A 64 6.52 -18.67 12.51
C GLY A 64 5.77 -17.61 13.32
N GLY A 65 5.96 -16.33 13.03
CA GLY A 65 5.17 -15.25 13.63
C GLY A 65 3.69 -15.34 13.26
N ARG A 66 2.82 -15.09 14.23
CA ARG A 66 1.37 -15.13 14.07
C ARG A 66 0.78 -13.73 14.15
N PHE A 67 -0.21 -13.47 13.31
CA PHE A 67 -0.95 -12.22 13.28
C PHE A 67 -2.40 -12.47 13.65
N ARG A 68 -2.94 -11.65 14.54
CA ARG A 68 -4.32 -11.74 15.03
C ARG A 68 -5.07 -10.46 14.66
N ALA A 69 -6.31 -10.60 14.19
CA ALA A 69 -7.19 -9.46 13.99
C ALA A 69 -7.59 -8.85 15.33
N ALA A 70 -7.63 -7.52 15.40
CA ALA A 70 -8.11 -6.76 16.55
C ALA A 70 -9.04 -5.64 16.04
N PRO A 71 -10.32 -5.93 15.73
CA PRO A 71 -11.24 -4.98 15.09
C PRO A 71 -11.45 -3.71 15.92
N ASP A 72 -11.34 -3.79 17.24
CA ASP A 72 -11.50 -2.65 18.16
C ASP A 72 -10.34 -1.65 18.10
N SER A 73 -9.21 -2.03 17.47
CA SER A 73 -8.07 -1.13 17.21
C SER A 73 -8.12 -0.50 15.81
N ALA A 74 -9.29 -0.45 15.17
CA ALA A 74 -9.43 0.14 13.85
C ALA A 74 -9.18 1.66 13.86
N VAL A 75 -8.19 2.12 13.10
CA VAL A 75 -7.92 3.53 12.85
C VAL A 75 -8.63 3.99 11.58
N ARG A 76 -9.20 5.20 11.61
CA ARG A 76 -9.79 5.86 10.44
C ARG A 76 -8.94 7.07 10.07
N GLU A 77 -8.56 7.14 8.80
CA GLU A 77 -7.83 8.27 8.24
C GLU A 77 -8.74 9.07 7.30
N ILE A 78 -8.60 10.40 7.32
CA ILE A 78 -9.30 11.27 6.39
C ILE A 78 -8.54 11.25 5.05
N ALA A 79 -9.18 10.72 4.02
CA ALA A 79 -8.60 10.74 2.68
C ALA A 79 -8.63 12.17 2.11
N HIS A 80 -7.50 12.64 1.57
CA HIS A 80 -7.47 13.91 0.86
C HIS A 80 -8.31 13.83 -0.43
N GLY A 81 -8.91 14.94 -0.87
CA GLY A 81 -9.76 14.97 -2.07
C GLY A 81 -9.10 14.41 -3.34
N ALA A 82 -7.77 14.52 -3.47
CA ALA A 82 -7.01 13.91 -4.56
C ALA A 82 -7.02 12.37 -4.52
N GLN A 83 -7.07 11.78 -3.33
CA GLN A 83 -7.09 10.33 -3.08
C GLN A 83 -8.46 9.70 -3.40
N CYS A 84 -9.53 10.51 -3.34
CA CYS A 84 -10.89 10.09 -3.67
C CYS A 84 -11.16 10.01 -5.19
N ARG A 85 -10.18 10.35 -6.04
CA ARG A 85 -10.33 10.30 -7.50
C ARG A 85 -10.09 8.89 -8.04
N LEU A 86 -10.92 8.42 -8.98
CA LEU A 86 -10.73 7.10 -9.62
C LEU A 86 -9.32 6.90 -10.18
N ARG A 87 -8.78 7.91 -10.87
CA ARG A 87 -7.41 7.89 -11.41
C ARG A 87 -6.36 7.60 -10.34
N TRP A 88 -6.54 8.13 -9.12
CA TRP A 88 -5.65 7.86 -7.99
C TRP A 88 -5.78 6.42 -7.52
N ILE A 89 -7.02 5.92 -7.37
CA ILE A 89 -7.32 4.55 -6.93
C ILE A 89 -6.71 3.53 -7.90
N LEU A 90 -6.91 3.71 -9.21
CA LEU A 90 -6.36 2.83 -10.24
C LEU A 90 -4.83 2.86 -10.25
N ARG A 91 -4.23 4.05 -10.13
CA ARG A 91 -2.77 4.20 -10.05
C ARG A 91 -2.20 3.51 -8.82
N ARG A 92 -2.86 3.63 -7.66
CA ARG A 92 -2.48 2.95 -6.42
C ARG A 92 -2.58 1.43 -6.58
N ALA A 93 -3.66 0.93 -7.18
CA ALA A 93 -3.85 -0.49 -7.43
C ALA A 93 -2.76 -1.04 -8.36
N TRP A 94 -2.47 -0.36 -9.47
CA TRP A 94 -1.38 -0.73 -10.37
C TRP A 94 -0.03 -0.82 -9.62
N ARG A 95 0.33 0.19 -8.83
CA ARG A 95 1.57 0.13 -8.02
C ARG A 95 1.56 -1.01 -7.00
N GLY A 96 0.45 -1.21 -6.31
CA GLY A 96 0.30 -2.29 -5.34
C GLY A 96 0.49 -3.67 -5.96
N GLY A 97 0.06 -3.85 -7.22
CA GLY A 97 0.26 -5.09 -7.97
C GLY A 97 1.73 -5.38 -8.17
N GLY A 98 2.48 -4.38 -8.63
CA GLY A 98 3.91 -4.54 -8.88
C GLY A 98 4.75 -4.66 -7.60
N ASN A 99 4.41 -3.92 -6.54
CA ASN A 99 5.06 -4.07 -5.23
C ASN A 99 4.85 -5.49 -4.68
N TYR A 100 3.66 -6.08 -4.85
CA TYR A 100 3.40 -7.46 -4.43
C TYR A 100 4.30 -8.46 -5.15
N GLU A 101 4.46 -8.33 -6.47
CA GLU A 101 5.33 -9.22 -7.25
C GLU A 101 6.81 -9.10 -6.86
N ARG A 102 7.26 -7.89 -6.50
CA ARG A 102 8.60 -7.66 -5.94
C ARG A 102 8.78 -8.34 -4.58
N LEU A 103 7.76 -8.29 -3.72
CA LEU A 103 7.78 -8.89 -2.38
C LEU A 103 7.88 -10.41 -2.40
N VAL A 104 7.20 -11.07 -3.35
CA VAL A 104 7.18 -12.54 -3.47
C VAL A 104 8.18 -13.07 -4.50
N ALA A 105 9.05 -12.20 -5.04
CA ALA A 105 10.08 -12.58 -5.99
C ALA A 105 11.05 -13.56 -5.33
N GLY A 106 11.23 -14.74 -5.92
CA GLY A 106 12.11 -15.80 -5.40
C GLY A 106 11.43 -16.82 -4.47
N GLU A 107 10.19 -16.58 -4.03
CA GLU A 107 9.48 -17.51 -3.11
C GLU A 107 8.56 -18.49 -3.84
N ARG A 108 8.15 -18.14 -5.06
CA ARG A 108 7.18 -18.90 -5.85
C ARG A 108 7.77 -19.27 -7.20
N GLY A 109 7.25 -20.33 -7.81
CA GLY A 109 7.67 -20.79 -9.12
C GLY A 109 7.65 -19.68 -10.18
N ARG A 110 8.55 -19.79 -11.17
CA ARG A 110 8.82 -18.77 -12.21
C ARG A 110 7.57 -18.27 -12.96
N MET A 111 6.50 -19.07 -13.01
CA MET A 111 5.23 -18.74 -13.69
C MET A 111 4.11 -18.26 -12.77
N ALA A 112 4.33 -18.18 -11.45
CA ALA A 112 3.32 -17.74 -10.50
C ALA A 112 2.76 -16.32 -10.76
N PRO A 113 3.56 -15.33 -11.20
CA PRO A 113 3.04 -14.01 -11.59
C PRO A 113 2.06 -14.08 -12.76
N LEU A 114 2.36 -14.91 -13.76
CA LEU A 114 1.52 -15.09 -14.94
C LEU A 114 0.18 -15.75 -14.59
N ALA A 115 0.20 -16.77 -13.74
CA ALA A 115 -1.02 -17.40 -13.23
C ALA A 115 -1.91 -16.40 -12.46
N ARG A 116 -1.31 -15.54 -11.62
CA ARG A 116 -2.04 -14.47 -10.92
C ARG A 116 -2.62 -13.44 -11.88
N PHE A 117 -1.86 -13.06 -12.91
CA PHE A 117 -2.34 -12.16 -13.95
C PHE A 117 -3.57 -12.74 -14.65
N PHE A 118 -3.49 -13.95 -15.20
CA PHE A 118 -4.62 -14.58 -15.89
C PHE A 118 -5.82 -14.79 -14.99
N LYS A 119 -5.63 -15.21 -13.72
CA LYS A 119 -6.72 -15.31 -12.75
C LYS A 119 -7.43 -13.97 -12.56
N ARG A 120 -6.68 -12.87 -12.43
CA ARG A 120 -7.26 -11.53 -12.23
C ARG A 120 -7.93 -10.98 -13.49
N ILE A 121 -7.37 -11.24 -14.67
CA ILE A 121 -7.99 -10.87 -15.95
C ILE A 121 -9.28 -11.67 -16.16
N GLY A 122 -9.25 -12.98 -15.92
CA GLY A 122 -10.39 -13.88 -16.08
C GLY A 122 -11.57 -13.54 -15.15
N VAL A 123 -11.31 -12.91 -14.01
CA VAL A 123 -12.38 -12.38 -13.13
C VAL A 123 -12.73 -10.92 -13.48
N GLY A 124 -11.72 -10.08 -13.70
CA GLY A 124 -11.88 -8.64 -13.88
C GLY A 124 -12.60 -8.26 -15.17
N LEU A 125 -12.31 -8.92 -16.30
CA LEU A 125 -12.96 -8.62 -17.58
C LEU A 125 -14.46 -8.97 -17.57
N PRO A 126 -14.89 -10.19 -17.16
CA PRO A 126 -16.31 -10.49 -17.04
C PRO A 126 -17.05 -9.56 -16.08
N MET A 127 -16.45 -9.23 -14.93
CA MET A 127 -17.04 -8.27 -13.99
C MET A 127 -17.17 -6.88 -14.59
N ALA A 128 -16.19 -6.41 -15.38
CA ALA A 128 -16.26 -5.13 -16.06
C ALA A 128 -17.40 -5.12 -17.09
N CYS A 129 -17.47 -6.15 -17.94
CA CYS A 129 -18.53 -6.29 -18.95
C CYS A 129 -19.93 -6.34 -18.32
N ALA A 130 -20.10 -7.17 -17.29
CA ALA A 130 -21.37 -7.29 -16.56
C ALA A 130 -21.79 -5.99 -15.85
N ALA A 131 -20.82 -5.14 -15.47
CA ALA A 131 -21.09 -3.86 -14.82
C ALA A 131 -21.44 -2.72 -15.80
N LEU A 132 -21.18 -2.86 -17.12
CA LEU A 132 -21.42 -1.81 -18.11
C LEU A 132 -22.88 -1.31 -18.14
N PRO A 133 -23.92 -2.17 -18.16
CA PRO A 133 -25.30 -1.69 -18.17
C PRO A 133 -25.69 -0.92 -16.91
N ALA A 134 -25.10 -1.25 -15.76
CA ALA A 134 -25.31 -0.51 -14.52
C ALA A 134 -24.58 0.84 -14.56
N ALA A 135 -23.36 0.87 -15.11
CA ALA A 135 -22.58 2.09 -15.28
C ALA A 135 -23.29 3.12 -16.19
N ILE A 136 -23.88 2.67 -17.31
CA ILE A 136 -24.66 3.52 -18.23
C ILE A 136 -25.89 4.11 -17.51
N ARG A 137 -26.47 3.37 -16.56
CA ARG A 137 -27.58 3.83 -15.70
C ARG A 137 -27.14 4.68 -14.50
N GLY A 138 -25.90 5.17 -14.49
CA GLY A 138 -25.36 6.02 -13.43
C GLY A 138 -24.89 5.28 -12.17
N ARG A 139 -24.69 3.96 -12.25
CA ARG A 139 -24.18 3.11 -11.14
C ARG A 139 -22.83 2.46 -11.49
N PRO A 140 -21.73 3.24 -11.58
CA PRO A 140 -20.45 2.75 -12.07
C PRO A 140 -19.59 2.03 -11.03
N GLU A 141 -20.06 1.86 -9.79
CA GLU A 141 -19.27 1.33 -8.67
C GLU A 141 -18.64 -0.05 -8.94
N HIS A 142 -19.39 -0.94 -9.58
CA HIS A 142 -18.91 -2.28 -9.92
C HIS A 142 -17.87 -2.24 -11.04
N LEU A 143 -18.04 -1.33 -11.99
CA LEU A 143 -17.06 -1.10 -13.05
C LEU A 143 -15.76 -0.57 -12.44
N PHE A 144 -15.82 0.37 -11.50
CA PHE A 144 -14.63 0.89 -10.83
C PHE A 144 -13.89 -0.18 -10.03
N GLY A 145 -14.62 -1.05 -9.32
CA GLY A 145 -14.02 -2.20 -8.64
C GLY A 145 -13.34 -3.18 -9.61
N ALA A 146 -13.97 -3.48 -10.74
CA ALA A 146 -13.40 -4.33 -11.79
C ALA A 146 -12.13 -3.69 -12.39
N LEU A 147 -12.17 -2.40 -12.72
CA LEU A 147 -11.02 -1.64 -13.23
C LEU A 147 -9.87 -1.62 -12.22
N GLN A 148 -10.14 -1.52 -10.91
CA GLN A 148 -9.13 -1.59 -9.87
C GLN A 148 -8.44 -2.97 -9.85
N GLY A 149 -9.20 -4.06 -10.00
CA GLY A 149 -8.66 -5.41 -10.11
C GLY A 149 -7.80 -5.61 -11.37
N LEU A 150 -8.22 -5.06 -12.51
CA LEU A 150 -7.47 -5.08 -13.76
C LEU A 150 -6.18 -4.24 -13.66
N ALA A 151 -6.24 -3.06 -13.05
CA ALA A 151 -5.06 -2.23 -12.80
C ALA A 151 -4.05 -2.97 -11.91
N LEU A 152 -4.51 -3.63 -10.85
CA LEU A 152 -3.69 -4.48 -9.98
C LEU A 152 -3.05 -5.66 -10.75
N ALA A 153 -3.75 -6.25 -11.71
CA ALA A 153 -3.22 -7.32 -12.58
C ALA A 153 -2.11 -6.79 -13.49
N ALA A 154 -2.39 -5.72 -14.24
CA ALA A 154 -1.44 -5.09 -15.15
C ALA A 154 -0.17 -4.62 -14.41
N GLY A 155 -0.33 -4.02 -13.23
CA GLY A 155 0.77 -3.59 -12.40
C GLY A 155 1.65 -4.72 -11.89
N GLY A 156 1.05 -5.85 -11.52
CA GLY A 156 1.79 -7.06 -11.18
C GLY A 156 2.61 -7.58 -12.35
N LEU A 157 1.98 -7.74 -13.53
CA LEU A 157 2.67 -8.24 -14.73
C LEU A 157 3.84 -7.33 -15.12
N ILE A 158 3.64 -6.01 -15.16
CA ILE A 158 4.69 -5.05 -15.50
C ILE A 158 5.79 -5.02 -14.42
N GLY A 159 5.43 -5.09 -13.14
CA GLY A 159 6.41 -5.15 -12.05
C GLY A 159 7.26 -6.42 -12.08
N TRP A 160 6.70 -7.53 -12.54
CA TRP A 160 7.44 -8.76 -12.77
C TRP A 160 8.35 -8.68 -14.00
N MET A 161 7.86 -8.15 -15.13
CA MET A 161 8.65 -8.04 -16.37
C MET A 161 9.75 -6.96 -16.29
N PHE A 162 9.49 -5.88 -15.56
CA PHE A 162 10.35 -4.69 -15.48
C PHE A 162 10.54 -4.25 -14.02
N PRO A 163 11.24 -5.03 -13.19
CA PRO A 163 11.37 -4.77 -11.74
C PRO A 163 11.93 -3.39 -11.42
N LYS A 164 12.94 -2.92 -12.18
CA LYS A 164 13.58 -1.60 -12.00
C LYS A 164 12.65 -0.40 -12.25
N PHE A 165 11.57 -0.59 -13.00
CA PHE A 165 10.61 0.49 -13.31
C PHE A 165 9.88 0.98 -12.06
N LEU A 166 9.60 0.07 -11.13
CA LEU A 166 8.86 0.37 -9.89
C LEU A 166 9.77 0.79 -8.74
N GLU A 167 11.02 0.33 -8.72
CA GLU A 167 12.01 0.73 -7.70
C GLU A 167 12.29 2.23 -7.74
N ASN A 168 12.26 2.82 -8.93
CA ASN A 168 12.49 4.25 -9.14
C ASN A 168 11.23 5.11 -9.02
N ALA A 169 10.05 4.50 -8.92
CA ALA A 169 8.81 5.24 -8.77
C ALA A 169 8.70 5.78 -7.34
N ARG A 170 8.80 7.12 -7.16
CA ARG A 170 8.61 7.78 -5.86
C ARG A 170 7.33 7.25 -5.19
N GLY A 171 7.46 6.80 -3.94
CA GLY A 171 6.36 6.39 -3.07
C GLY A 171 5.31 7.48 -2.91
N TYR A 172 4.16 7.12 -2.32
CA TYR A 172 3.14 8.12 -1.98
C TYR A 172 3.69 9.04 -0.89
N ARG A 173 4.36 10.13 -1.26
CA ARG A 173 4.36 11.31 -0.39
C ARG A 173 2.92 11.76 -0.36
N SER A 174 2.28 11.67 0.81
CA SER A 174 1.02 12.36 1.02
C SER A 174 1.26 13.81 0.58
N ALA A 175 0.43 14.34 -0.30
CA ALA A 175 0.61 15.70 -0.81
C ALA A 175 0.28 16.78 0.24
N GLY A 176 0.43 16.45 1.53
CA GLY A 176 0.09 17.30 2.66
C GLY A 176 1.10 17.26 3.81
N THR A 177 2.25 16.59 3.69
CA THR A 177 3.24 16.58 4.78
C THR A 177 4.31 17.66 4.69
N LEU A 178 4.38 18.48 3.63
CA LEU A 178 5.31 19.61 3.59
C LEU A 178 4.72 20.76 2.77
N ASP A 179 4.05 21.69 3.46
CA ASP A 179 4.13 23.10 3.09
C ASP A 179 5.48 23.65 3.60
N GLU A 180 6.58 23.13 3.04
CA GLU A 180 7.92 23.72 3.19
C GLU A 180 8.29 24.45 1.90
N ARG A 181 7.39 25.36 1.50
CA ARG A 181 7.76 26.51 0.67
C ARG A 181 7.35 27.81 1.36
N GLY A 182 7.68 27.92 2.65
CA GLY A 182 8.01 29.20 3.27
C GLY A 182 9.46 29.51 2.93
N THR A 183 9.64 30.43 1.99
CA THR A 183 10.92 31.00 1.56
C THR A 183 11.88 31.28 2.72
N ALA A 184 13.08 30.73 2.61
CA ALA A 184 14.25 31.20 3.32
C ALA A 184 14.49 32.69 3.03
N GLY A 185 14.46 33.49 4.09
CA GLY A 185 14.91 34.88 4.12
C GLY A 185 15.53 35.11 5.49
N GLY A 186 16.78 34.67 5.65
CA GLY A 186 17.52 34.81 6.89
C GLY A 186 17.96 36.25 7.11
N THR A 187 17.75 36.76 8.32
CA THR A 187 18.68 37.69 8.96
C THR A 187 18.45 37.62 10.47
N HIS A 188 19.14 36.68 11.13
CA HIS A 188 19.31 36.73 12.58
C HIS A 188 20.52 37.61 12.83
N ALA A 189 20.30 38.83 13.34
CA ALA A 189 21.34 39.65 13.91
C ALA A 189 21.81 39.01 15.23
N SER A 190 23.12 38.78 15.33
CA SER A 190 23.77 38.39 16.59
C SER A 190 23.82 39.58 17.56
N PRO A 191 23.53 39.42 18.85
CA PRO A 191 23.87 40.42 19.85
C PRO A 191 25.33 40.24 20.24
N THR A 192 26.11 41.31 20.05
CA THR A 192 27.47 41.42 20.57
C THR A 192 27.44 41.57 22.09
N ASP A 193 28.22 40.72 22.73
CA ASP A 193 28.67 40.81 24.11
C ASP A 193 29.45 42.12 24.37
N GLY A 194 29.31 42.69 25.56
CA GLY A 194 29.94 43.95 25.95
C GLY A 194 29.66 44.27 27.41
N GLY A 195 30.53 43.79 28.30
CA GLY A 195 30.40 43.93 29.74
C GLY A 195 30.85 45.26 30.35
N ALA A 196 30.79 45.26 31.69
CA ALA A 196 31.51 46.09 32.65
C ALA A 196 31.28 47.62 32.60
N ARG A 197 30.37 48.12 33.42
CA ARG A 197 30.60 48.76 34.73
C ARG A 197 29.33 49.42 35.25
#